data_AF-A0AAX3ASX8-F1
#
_entry.id   AF-A0AAX3ASX8-F1
#
_cell.length_a   1.000
_cell.length_b   1.000
_cell.length_c   1.000
_cell.angle_alpha   90.00
_cell.angle_beta   90.00
_cell.angle_gamma   90.00
#
_symmetry.space_group_name_H-M   'P 1'
#
loop_
_entity.id
_entity.type
_entity.pdbx_description
1 polymer ?
#
loop_
_entity_poly.entity_id
_entity_poly.type
_entity_poly.pdbx_seq_one_letter_code
_entity_poly.pdbx_strand_id
1 'polypeptide(L)'
;MSIESEQPPSPAGPPLGIKVVCWSRILLMFAEFVLALVLFANLEDLYGVLLLVAIVVEIVIVYGLCTLTLWGWILAVIWYSIGGLQSASSLLSGSLSGFVGIILSFVTIGLVLTNYQSFR
;
A
#
# COMPACT_ATOMS: atom_id res chain seq x y z
N MET A 1 -1.01 -20.57 46.86
CA MET A 1 -1.78 -19.65 46.00
C MET A 1 -0.78 -18.80 45.24
N SER A 2 -0.40 -19.23 44.05
CA SER A 2 0.43 -18.45 43.12
C SER A 2 -0.51 -17.53 42.34
N ILE A 3 -0.31 -16.23 42.48
CA ILE A 3 -0.99 -15.21 41.70
C ILE A 3 -0.42 -15.31 40.29
N GLU A 4 -1.14 -15.98 39.38
CA GLU A 4 -0.91 -15.82 37.95
C GLU A 4 -1.11 -14.34 37.63
N SER A 5 -0.02 -13.64 37.40
CA SER A 5 -0.03 -12.31 36.84
C SER A 5 -0.62 -12.43 35.43
N GLU A 6 -1.91 -12.12 35.28
CA GLU A 6 -2.54 -11.86 33.99
C GLU A 6 -1.76 -10.72 33.33
N GLN A 7 -0.79 -11.10 32.50
CA GLN A 7 -0.11 -10.18 31.61
C GLN A 7 -1.21 -9.57 30.73
N PRO A 8 -1.37 -8.23 30.72
CA PRO A 8 -2.42 -7.61 29.91
C PRO A 8 -2.24 -8.07 28.46
N PRO A 9 -3.32 -8.43 27.75
CA PRO A 9 -3.20 -8.87 26.37
C PRO A 9 -2.46 -7.78 25.61
N SER A 10 -1.28 -8.14 25.08
CA SER A 10 -0.51 -7.28 24.19
C SER A 10 -1.49 -6.69 23.18
N PRO A 11 -1.47 -5.36 22.93
CA PRO A 11 -2.34 -4.78 21.93
C PRO A 11 -2.14 -5.59 20.65
N ALA A 12 -3.22 -6.26 20.22
CA ALA A 12 -3.15 -7.13 19.06
C ALA A 12 -2.83 -6.23 17.87
N GLY A 13 -1.55 -6.19 17.50
CA GLY A 13 -1.08 -5.38 16.39
C GLY A 13 -1.75 -5.82 15.08
N PRO A 14 -1.53 -5.07 13.98
CA PRO A 14 -2.17 -5.36 12.70
C PRO A 14 -1.95 -6.83 12.30
N PRO A 15 -2.96 -7.47 11.70
CA PRO A 15 -2.87 -8.87 11.27
C PRO A 15 -1.74 -9.00 10.24
N LEU A 16 -1.16 -10.21 10.14
CA LEU A 16 0.02 -10.46 9.31
C LEU A 16 -0.17 -10.01 7.86
N GLY A 17 -1.36 -10.20 7.28
CA GLY A 17 -1.67 -9.74 5.92
C GLY A 17 -1.51 -8.23 5.74
N ILE A 18 -1.98 -7.43 6.71
CA ILE A 18 -1.85 -5.97 6.66
C ILE A 18 -0.40 -5.53 6.94
N LYS A 19 0.32 -6.23 7.81
CA LYS A 19 1.76 -5.98 8.02
C LYS A 19 2.56 -6.19 6.73
N VAL A 20 2.30 -7.28 6.01
CA VAL A 20 2.96 -7.57 4.73
C VAL A 20 2.66 -6.47 3.72
N VAL A 21 1.40 -6.02 3.63
CA VAL A 21 1.02 -4.90 2.75
C VAL A 21 1.73 -3.61 3.16
N CYS A 22 1.70 -3.21 4.44
CA CYS A 22 2.39 -2.01 4.90
C CYS A 22 3.89 -2.06 4.54
N TRP A 23 4.59 -3.17 4.85
CA TRP A 23 6.03 -3.28 4.59
C TRP A 23 6.36 -3.30 3.09
N SER A 24 5.59 -4.00 2.27
CA SER A 24 5.84 -4.04 0.83
C SER A 24 5.62 -2.67 0.19
N ARG A 25 4.60 -1.92 0.63
CA ARG A 25 4.34 -0.56 0.14
C ARG A 25 5.39 0.43 0.63
N ILE A 26 5.90 0.31 1.86
CA ILE A 26 7.02 1.13 2.35
C ILE A 26 8.27 0.94 1.47
N LEU A 27 8.62 -0.32 1.15
CA LEU A 27 9.76 -0.60 0.28
C LEU A 27 9.55 -0.05 -1.14
N LEU A 28 8.33 -0.17 -1.67
CA LEU A 28 8.00 0.37 -2.99
C LEU A 28 8.05 1.90 -3.02
N MET A 29 7.47 2.57 -2.01
CA MET A 29 7.55 4.04 -1.87
C MET A 29 9.00 4.52 -1.83
N PHE A 30 9.89 3.79 -1.15
CA PHE A 30 11.31 4.13 -1.14
C PHE A 30 11.92 4.04 -2.54
N ALA A 31 11.61 3.00 -3.31
CA ALA A 31 12.06 2.88 -4.69
C ALA A 31 11.47 3.98 -5.60
N GLU A 32 10.19 4.30 -5.43
CA GLU A 32 9.51 5.39 -6.15
C GLU A 32 10.09 6.76 -5.78
N PHE A 33 10.49 6.96 -4.54
CA PHE A 33 11.17 8.18 -4.10
C PHE A 33 12.53 8.34 -4.78
N VAL A 34 13.33 7.27 -4.84
CA VAL A 34 14.60 7.27 -5.60
C VAL A 34 14.34 7.55 -7.07
N LEU A 35 13.30 6.95 -7.67
CA LEU A 35 12.90 7.22 -9.05
C LEU A 35 12.51 8.69 -9.25
N ALA A 36 11.77 9.30 -8.33
CA ALA A 36 11.39 10.72 -8.40
C ALA A 36 12.63 11.62 -8.47
N LEU A 37 13.64 11.36 -7.63
CA LEU A 37 14.91 12.09 -7.67
C LEU A 37 15.62 11.96 -9.03
N VAL A 38 15.59 10.77 -9.64
CA VAL A 38 16.13 10.53 -10.98
C VAL A 38 15.34 11.30 -12.05
N LEU A 39 14.00 11.35 -11.95
CA LEU A 39 13.16 12.10 -12.89
C LEU A 39 13.44 13.60 -12.85
N PHE A 40 13.58 14.18 -11.65
CA PHE A 40 13.98 15.58 -11.49
C PHE A 40 15.36 15.87 -12.09
N ALA A 41 16.31 14.93 -11.95
CA ALA A 41 17.63 15.08 -12.56
C ALA A 41 17.59 15.06 -14.10
N ASN A 42 16.55 14.50 -14.71
CA ASN A 42 16.36 14.42 -16.17
C ASN A 42 15.39 15.48 -16.72
N LEU A 43 15.05 16.52 -15.96
CA LEU A 43 14.10 17.60 -16.34
C LEU A 43 12.66 17.12 -16.61
N GLU A 44 12.28 15.94 -16.09
CA GLU A 44 10.90 15.43 -16.15
C GLU A 44 10.10 15.88 -14.91
N ASP A 45 10.13 17.18 -14.63
CA ASP A 45 9.65 17.76 -13.37
C ASP A 45 8.19 17.45 -13.09
N LEU A 46 7.33 17.43 -14.12
CA LEU A 46 5.91 17.12 -13.96
C LEU A 46 5.70 15.68 -13.48
N TYR A 47 6.42 14.71 -14.04
CA TYR A 47 6.34 13.31 -13.63
C TYR A 47 6.93 13.11 -12.23
N GLY A 48 8.04 13.77 -11.93
CA GLY A 48 8.63 13.78 -10.59
C GLY A 48 7.66 14.32 -9.53
N VAL A 49 6.98 15.44 -9.80
CA VAL A 49 5.98 16.02 -8.89
C VAL A 49 4.79 15.09 -8.70
N LEU A 50 4.24 14.52 -9.78
CA LEU A 50 3.12 13.57 -9.69
C LEU A 50 3.50 12.34 -8.85
N LEU A 51 4.73 11.84 -9.00
CA LEU A 51 5.23 10.71 -8.22
C LEU A 51 5.37 11.06 -6.72
N LEU A 52 5.86 12.26 -6.39
CA LEU A 52 5.89 12.74 -5.00
C LEU A 52 4.49 12.85 -4.39
N VAL A 53 3.51 13.36 -5.14
CA VAL A 53 2.12 13.42 -4.69
C VAL A 53 1.57 12.01 -4.44
N ALA A 54 1.84 11.07 -5.34
CA ALA A 54 1.45 9.66 -5.16
C ALA A 54 2.08 9.05 -3.90
N ILE A 55 3.36 9.32 -3.63
CA ILE A 55 4.04 8.87 -2.40
C ILE A 55 3.37 9.46 -1.14
N VAL A 56 2.99 10.75 -1.15
CA VAL A 56 2.29 11.36 -0.01
C VAL A 56 0.95 10.69 0.25
N VAL A 57 0.16 10.42 -0.81
CA VAL A 57 -1.10 9.68 -0.69
C VAL A 57 -0.86 8.28 -0.13
N GLU A 58 0.19 7.60 -0.61
CA GLU A 58 0.55 6.27 -0.17
C GLU A 58 0.97 6.24 1.32
N ILE A 59 1.71 7.23 1.80
CA ILE A 59 2.07 7.36 3.23
C ILE A 59 0.80 7.45 4.08
N VAL A 60 -0.18 8.26 3.65
CA VAL A 60 -1.47 8.42 4.35
C VAL A 60 -2.23 7.10 4.38
N ILE A 61 -2.25 6.36 3.27
CA ILE A 61 -2.88 5.03 3.18
C ILE A 61 -2.17 4.02 4.10
N VAL A 62 -0.85 3.92 4.03
CA VAL A 62 -0.04 2.99 4.84
C VAL A 62 -0.21 3.30 6.31
N TYR A 63 -0.21 4.58 6.70
CA TYR A 63 -0.53 4.99 8.07
C TYR A 63 -1.90 4.48 8.48
N GLY A 64 -2.94 4.79 7.70
CA GLY A 64 -4.31 4.36 7.99
C GLY A 64 -4.48 2.84 8.05
N LEU A 65 -3.75 2.08 7.22
CA LEU A 65 -3.71 0.62 7.24
C LEU A 65 -3.03 0.08 8.50
N CYS A 66 -1.87 0.63 8.84
CA CYS A 66 -1.09 0.20 9.99
C CYS A 66 -1.75 0.58 11.34
N THR A 67 -2.55 1.65 11.38
CA THR A 67 -3.39 2.01 12.53
C THR A 67 -4.78 1.38 12.50
N LEU A 68 -5.08 0.51 11.52
CA LEU A 68 -6.35 -0.20 11.38
C LEU A 68 -7.59 0.70 11.34
N THR A 69 -7.47 1.84 10.66
CA THR A 69 -8.59 2.79 10.52
C THR A 69 -9.46 2.49 9.31
N LEU A 70 -10.78 2.65 9.44
CA LEU A 70 -11.73 2.41 8.35
C LEU A 70 -11.44 3.28 7.12
N TRP A 71 -11.11 4.56 7.32
CA TRP A 71 -10.80 5.48 6.23
C TRP A 71 -9.52 5.06 5.48
N GLY A 72 -8.49 4.57 6.18
CA GLY A 72 -7.30 4.01 5.56
C GLY A 72 -7.59 2.78 4.70
N TRP A 73 -8.50 1.91 5.16
CA TRP A 73 -8.98 0.76 4.38
C TRP A 73 -9.72 1.19 3.12
N ILE A 74 -10.65 2.15 3.21
CA ILE A 74 -11.39 2.66 2.04
C ILE A 74 -10.42 3.23 1.01
N LEU A 75 -9.48 4.09 1.45
CA LEU A 75 -8.49 4.68 0.57
C LEU A 75 -7.59 3.62 -0.08
N ALA A 76 -7.15 2.62 0.67
CA ALA A 76 -6.36 1.50 0.15
C ALA A 76 -7.10 0.75 -0.96
N VAL A 77 -8.36 0.37 -0.74
CA VAL A 77 -9.16 -0.34 -1.74
C VAL A 77 -9.32 0.49 -3.01
N ILE A 78 -9.66 1.76 -2.89
CA ILE A 78 -9.83 2.66 -4.04
C ILE A 78 -8.51 2.83 -4.78
N TRP A 79 -7.44 3.19 -4.07
CA TRP A 79 -6.14 3.51 -4.64
C TRP A 79 -5.52 2.31 -5.37
N TYR A 80 -5.50 1.14 -4.74
CA TYR A 80 -4.96 -0.06 -5.37
C TYR A 80 -5.84 -0.56 -6.51
N SER A 81 -7.16 -0.31 -6.48
CA SER A 81 -8.05 -0.61 -7.62
C SER A 81 -7.73 0.26 -8.82
N ILE A 82 -7.45 1.56 -8.61
CA ILE A 82 -7.02 2.48 -9.67
C ILE A 82 -5.68 2.01 -10.25
N GLY A 83 -4.70 1.65 -9.42
CA GLY A 83 -3.42 1.11 -9.88
C GLY A 83 -3.56 -0.19 -10.68
N GLY A 84 -4.48 -1.07 -10.26
CA GLY A 84 -4.84 -2.28 -11.00
C GLY A 84 -5.45 -1.97 -12.37
N LEU A 85 -6.35 -0.99 -12.45
CA LEU A 85 -6.95 -0.53 -13.70
C LEU A 85 -5.92 0.07 -14.66
N GLN A 86 -5.02 0.91 -14.13
CA GLN A 86 -3.91 1.46 -14.90
C GLN A 86 -3.02 0.35 -15.46
N SER A 87 -2.67 -0.64 -14.63
CA SER A 87 -1.88 -1.80 -15.05
C SER A 87 -2.59 -2.64 -16.12
N ALA A 88 -3.92 -2.79 -16.02
CA ALA A 88 -4.73 -3.43 -17.05
C ALA A 88 -4.73 -2.67 -18.38
N SER A 89 -4.81 -1.34 -18.34
CA SER A 89 -4.69 -0.51 -19.54
C SER A 89 -3.31 -0.65 -20.21
N SER A 90 -2.24 -0.71 -19.42
CA SER A 90 -0.88 -0.94 -19.93
C SER A 90 -0.72 -2.33 -20.54
N LEU A 91 -1.40 -3.34 -20.01
CA LEU A 91 -1.42 -4.68 -20.60
C LEU A 91 -2.11 -4.69 -21.97
N LEU A 92 -3.22 -3.95 -22.13
CA LEU A 92 -3.89 -3.78 -23.43
C LEU A 92 -3.00 -3.07 -24.46
N SER A 93 -2.07 -2.23 -24.02
CA SER A 93 -1.04 -1.64 -24.88
C SER A 93 0.15 -2.56 -25.19
N GLY A 94 0.11 -3.82 -24.77
CA GLY A 94 1.14 -4.84 -25.06
C GLY A 94 2.29 -4.90 -24.06
N SER A 95 2.21 -4.20 -22.93
CA SER A 95 3.26 -4.24 -21.91
C SER A 95 3.08 -5.39 -20.93
N LEU A 96 4.06 -6.31 -20.90
CA LEU A 96 4.15 -7.40 -19.91
C LEU A 96 4.23 -6.88 -18.46
N SER A 97 4.75 -5.66 -18.24
CA SER A 97 4.77 -5.05 -16.90
C SER A 97 3.37 -4.80 -16.35
N GLY A 98 2.38 -4.59 -17.23
CA GLY A 98 0.97 -4.44 -16.84
C GLY A 98 0.43 -5.70 -16.17
N PHE A 99 0.83 -6.89 -16.62
CA PHE A 99 0.38 -8.16 -16.02
C PHE A 99 0.86 -8.30 -14.57
N VAL A 100 2.13 -7.97 -14.31
CA VAL A 100 2.70 -7.98 -12.96
C VAL A 100 1.97 -6.97 -12.07
N GLY A 101 1.71 -5.77 -12.58
CA GLY A 101 0.97 -4.72 -11.84
C GLY A 101 -0.46 -5.13 -11.47
N ILE A 102 -1.16 -5.85 -12.36
CA ILE A 102 -2.49 -6.41 -12.09
C ILE A 102 -2.42 -7.44 -10.95
N ILE A 103 -1.50 -8.40 -11.02
CA ILE A 103 -1.36 -9.44 -10.00
C ILE A 103 -1.09 -8.81 -8.63
N LEU A 104 -0.12 -7.89 -8.56
CA LEU A 104 0.22 -7.23 -7.30
C LEU A 104 -0.95 -6.43 -6.73
N SER A 105 -1.71 -5.74 -7.59
CA SER A 105 -2.92 -5.02 -7.19
C SER A 105 -3.98 -5.96 -6.63
N PHE A 106 -4.26 -7.09 -7.31
CA PHE A 106 -5.23 -8.08 -6.85
C PHE A 106 -4.83 -8.73 -5.52
N VAL A 107 -3.56 -9.10 -5.37
CA VAL A 107 -3.05 -9.69 -4.12
C VAL A 107 -3.16 -8.67 -2.98
N THR A 108 -2.78 -7.42 -3.21
CA THR A 108 -2.82 -6.36 -2.20
C THR A 108 -4.27 -6.07 -1.77
N ILE A 109 -5.18 -5.89 -2.73
CA ILE A 109 -6.61 -5.69 -2.47
C ILE A 109 -7.18 -6.91 -1.74
N GLY A 110 -6.87 -8.13 -2.20
CA GLY A 110 -7.34 -9.37 -1.60
C GLY A 110 -6.92 -9.49 -0.12
N LEU A 111 -5.67 -9.15 0.20
CA LEU A 111 -5.17 -9.13 1.58
C LEU A 111 -5.89 -8.07 2.42
N VAL A 112 -6.13 -6.87 1.88
CA VAL A 112 -6.83 -5.79 2.57
C VAL A 112 -8.30 -6.14 2.81
N LEU A 113 -8.99 -6.74 1.83
CA LEU A 113 -10.38 -7.19 1.95
C LEU A 113 -10.55 -8.35 2.92
N THR A 114 -9.65 -9.34 2.89
CA THR A 114 -9.70 -10.50 3.80
C THR A 114 -9.56 -10.08 5.26
N ASN A 115 -8.89 -8.96 5.52
CA ASN A 115 -8.69 -8.41 6.86
C ASN A 115 -9.65 -7.27 7.22
N TYR A 116 -10.73 -7.04 6.45
CA TYR A 116 -11.69 -5.95 6.65
C TYR A 116 -12.20 -5.83 8.09
N GLN A 117 -12.47 -6.96 8.76
CA GLN A 117 -12.99 -7.00 10.12
C GLN A 117 -12.05 -6.40 11.17
N SER A 118 -10.76 -6.21 10.83
CA SER A 118 -9.78 -5.60 11.72
C SER A 118 -9.85 -4.07 11.75
N PHE A 119 -10.53 -3.44 10.79
CA PHE A 119 -10.58 -1.99 10.66
C PHE A 119 -11.76 -1.39 11.44
N ARG A 120 -11.52 -0.25 12.11
CA ARG A 120 -12.50 0.46 12.96
C ARG A 120 -12.57 1.95 12.64
#